data_AF-A0AAV3ZE90-F1
#
_entry.id   AF-A0AAV3ZE90-F1
#
_cell.length_a   1.000
_cell.length_b   1.000
_cell.length_c   1.000
_cell.angle_alpha   90.00
_cell.angle_beta   90.00
_cell.angle_gamma   90.00
#
_symmetry.space_group_name_H-M   'P 1'
#
loop_
_entity.id
_entity.type
_entity.pdbx_description
1 polymer ?
#
loop_
_entity_poly.entity_id
_entity_poly.type
_entity_poly.pdbx_seq_one_letter_code
_entity_poly.pdbx_strand_id
1 'polypeptide(L)'
;MEKATGILVATLWPTQPFFPILERETNLPPKHARRIPSPSQKVDWWTKRQYEHNIKKWTAYAERVRVDCTSPPVAQAVNFLAELYTSGASFSALCPARSALSCFLHLRETKETFGNLHVVKKLMKGVFENKPSILLEDRVSVWDTNAVL
;
A
#
# COMPACT_ATOMS: atom_id res chain seq x y z
N MET A 1 40.30 10.24 19.99
CA MET A 1 40.01 9.37 18.84
C MET A 1 38.53 9.02 18.90
N GLU A 2 37.75 9.70 18.08
CA GLU A 2 36.29 9.78 18.16
C GLU A 2 35.64 8.51 17.61
N LYS A 3 34.68 7.97 18.38
CA LYS A 3 33.79 6.90 17.95
C LYS A 3 32.68 7.54 17.10
N ALA A 4 32.58 7.15 15.83
CA ALA A 4 31.48 7.57 14.98
C ALA A 4 30.17 6.89 15.42
N THR A 5 29.34 7.63 16.17
CA THR A 5 27.96 7.25 16.49
C THR A 5 27.09 7.58 15.28
N GLY A 6 27.01 6.66 14.31
CA GLY A 6 26.08 6.79 13.20
C GLY A 6 24.66 6.59 13.67
N ILE A 7 23.83 7.64 13.64
CA ILE A 7 22.39 7.51 13.83
C ILE A 7 21.86 6.76 12.62
N LEU A 8 21.48 5.50 12.83
CA LEU A 8 20.66 4.73 11.90
C LEU A 8 19.30 5.45 11.82
N VAL A 9 19.15 6.35 10.85
CA VAL A 9 17.83 6.78 10.40
C VAL A 9 17.26 5.60 9.61
N ALA A 10 16.87 4.55 10.34
CA ALA A 10 15.90 3.61 9.84
C ALA A 10 14.70 4.48 9.44
N THR A 11 14.38 4.52 8.15
CA THR A 11 13.07 4.98 7.71
C THR A 11 12.08 4.02 8.36
N LEU A 12 11.66 4.36 9.58
CA LEU A 12 10.49 3.82 10.22
C LEU A 12 9.36 4.24 9.28
N TRP A 13 9.13 3.43 8.25
CA TRP A 13 7.93 3.51 7.44
C TRP A 13 6.80 3.63 8.45
N PRO A 14 6.00 4.70 8.43
CA PRO A 14 4.87 4.73 9.32
C PRO A 14 4.05 3.52 8.92
N THR A 15 3.99 2.54 9.84
CA THR A 15 2.90 1.59 9.93
C THR A 15 1.65 2.44 9.94
N GLN A 16 1.12 2.73 8.74
CA GLN A 16 0.06 3.70 8.61
C GLN A 16 -1.07 3.25 9.52
N PRO A 17 -1.41 4.06 10.53
CA PRO A 17 -2.36 3.68 11.54
C PRO A 17 -3.69 3.41 10.84
N PHE A 18 -4.23 2.23 11.17
CA PHE A 18 -5.56 1.76 10.85
C PHE A 18 -6.60 2.90 10.93
N PHE A 19 -7.34 3.18 9.85
CA PHE A 19 -8.61 3.90 9.93
C PHE A 19 -9.64 3.42 8.89
N PRO A 20 -10.95 3.48 9.23
CA PRO A 20 -12.05 2.98 8.42
C PRO A 20 -12.49 4.03 7.39
N ILE A 21 -12.44 3.68 6.10
CA ILE A 21 -13.13 4.42 5.03
C ILE A 21 -13.97 3.42 4.26
N LEU A 22 -15.24 3.30 4.68
CA LEU A 22 -16.33 2.73 3.87
C LEU A 22 -17.74 2.90 4.45
N GLU A 23 -17.97 3.78 5.43
CA GLU A 23 -19.33 3.95 5.97
C GLU A 23 -20.18 5.01 5.26
N ARG A 24 -19.60 5.80 4.33
CA ARG A 24 -20.33 6.93 3.71
C ARG A 24 -20.79 6.74 2.27
N GLU A 25 -20.39 5.68 1.59
CA GLU A 25 -20.70 5.49 0.15
C GLU A 25 -21.50 4.21 -0.15
N THR A 26 -21.80 3.38 0.85
CA THR A 26 -22.64 2.18 0.67
C THR A 26 -23.81 2.20 1.64
N ASN A 27 -25.04 2.15 1.12
CA ASN A 27 -26.27 1.94 1.89
C ASN A 27 -26.32 0.52 2.50
N LEU A 28 -25.33 0.13 3.31
CA LEU A 28 -25.26 -1.17 3.97
C LEU A 28 -25.62 -1.07 5.47
N PRO A 29 -26.44 -2.00 6.00
CA PRO A 29 -26.97 -1.91 7.35
C PRO A 29 -25.92 -2.14 8.44
N PRO A 30 -26.01 -1.41 9.57
CA PRO A 30 -24.99 -1.39 10.62
C PRO A 30 -25.20 -2.56 11.59
N LYS A 31 -24.59 -3.73 11.34
CA LYS A 31 -24.65 -4.83 12.33
C LYS A 31 -23.32 -5.50 12.68
N HIS A 32 -22.20 -5.15 12.04
CA HIS A 32 -20.93 -5.85 12.29
C HIS A 32 -19.67 -4.96 12.28
N ALA A 33 -19.82 -3.64 12.50
CA ALA A 33 -18.68 -2.73 12.59
C ALA A 33 -17.79 -3.12 13.79
N ARG A 34 -16.56 -3.57 13.52
CA ARG A 34 -15.54 -3.78 14.56
C ARG A 34 -15.23 -2.43 15.22
N ARG A 35 -15.12 -2.44 16.56
CA ARG A 35 -14.91 -1.28 17.47
C ARG A 35 -14.17 -0.11 16.82
N ILE A 36 -14.84 1.03 16.78
CA ILE A 36 -14.35 2.33 16.28
C ILE A 36 -13.36 2.94 17.31
N PRO A 37 -12.08 3.18 16.97
CA PRO A 37 -11.20 4.04 17.77
C PRO A 37 -11.58 5.52 17.59
N SER A 38 -11.23 6.36 18.56
CA SER A 38 -11.73 7.74 18.73
C SER A 38 -11.48 8.69 17.53
N PRO A 39 -12.27 9.77 17.39
CA PRO A 39 -12.39 10.56 16.15
C PRO A 39 -11.26 11.57 15.89
N SER A 40 -10.10 11.44 16.54
CA SER A 40 -9.18 12.57 16.73
C SER A 40 -8.15 12.82 15.62
N GLN A 41 -8.23 12.15 14.46
CA GLN A 41 -7.28 12.40 13.37
C GLN A 41 -8.01 12.62 12.04
N LYS A 42 -8.02 13.87 11.56
CA LYS A 42 -8.49 14.23 10.21
C LYS A 42 -7.51 13.62 9.21
N VAL A 43 -7.94 12.57 8.50
CA VAL A 43 -7.23 12.10 7.30
C VAL A 43 -7.23 13.24 6.29
N ASP A 44 -6.10 13.44 5.65
CA ASP A 44 -5.96 14.51 4.70
C ASP A 44 -6.76 14.24 3.40
N TRP A 45 -7.01 15.31 2.64
CA TRP A 45 -7.80 15.25 1.41
C TRP A 45 -7.10 14.50 0.27
N TRP A 46 -5.76 14.47 0.24
CA TRP A 46 -4.99 13.87 -0.86
C TRP A 46 -5.00 12.34 -0.77
N THR A 47 -4.83 11.78 0.43
CA THR A 47 -4.92 10.36 0.76
C THR A 47 -6.31 9.83 0.46
N LYS A 48 -7.36 10.57 0.84
CA LYS A 48 -8.75 10.22 0.50
C LYS A 48 -8.92 10.09 -1.02
N ARG A 49 -8.47 11.07 -1.79
CA ARG A 49 -8.54 11.03 -3.26
C ARG A 49 -7.75 9.87 -3.86
N GLN A 50 -6.56 9.58 -3.33
CA GLN A 50 -5.76 8.44 -3.79
C GLN A 50 -6.49 7.12 -3.56
N TYR A 51 -7.16 6.95 -2.41
CA TYR A 51 -7.87 5.72 -2.11
C TYR A 51 -9.11 5.57 -2.99
N GLU A 52 -9.92 6.63 -3.12
CA GLU A 52 -11.07 6.63 -4.03
C GLU A 52 -10.68 6.30 -5.47
N HIS A 53 -9.59 6.88 -5.97
CA HIS A 53 -9.05 6.58 -7.30
C HIS A 53 -8.69 5.11 -7.46
N ASN A 54 -8.00 4.52 -6.49
CA ASN A 54 -7.60 3.11 -6.53
C ASN A 54 -8.78 2.15 -6.34
N ILE A 55 -9.76 2.51 -5.50
CA ILE A 55 -11.00 1.73 -5.33
C ILE A 55 -11.79 1.73 -6.63
N LYS A 56 -11.91 2.87 -7.33
CA LYS A 56 -12.57 2.94 -8.64
C LYS A 56 -11.90 2.01 -9.66
N LYS A 57 -10.56 1.99 -9.70
CA LYS A 57 -9.80 1.06 -10.56
C LYS A 57 -10.06 -0.40 -10.20
N TRP A 58 -10.09 -0.71 -8.90
CA TRP A 58 -10.42 -2.05 -8.42
C TRP A 58 -11.83 -2.48 -8.81
N THR A 59 -12.83 -1.64 -8.61
CA THR A 59 -14.22 -1.94 -8.98
C THR A 59 -14.35 -2.23 -10.47
N ALA A 60 -13.73 -1.41 -11.32
CA ALA A 60 -13.72 -1.65 -12.76
C ALA A 60 -13.02 -2.97 -13.14
N TYR A 61 -11.90 -3.30 -12.49
CA TYR A 61 -11.24 -4.60 -12.66
C TYR A 61 -12.17 -5.74 -12.25
N ALA A 62 -12.79 -5.63 -11.07
CA ALA A 62 -13.63 -6.66 -10.48
C ALA A 62 -14.88 -6.94 -11.32
N GLU A 63 -15.50 -5.90 -11.89
CA GLU A 63 -16.58 -6.02 -12.87
C GLU A 63 -16.13 -6.77 -14.12
N ARG A 64 -14.95 -6.43 -14.66
CA ARG A 64 -14.41 -7.08 -15.86
C ARG A 64 -14.12 -8.56 -15.64
N VAL A 65 -13.60 -8.94 -14.47
CA VAL A 65 -13.32 -10.35 -14.13
C VAL A 65 -14.52 -11.06 -13.47
N ARG A 66 -15.65 -10.38 -13.30
CA ARG A 66 -16.89 -10.87 -12.68
C ARG A 66 -16.71 -11.45 -11.27
N VAL A 67 -16.04 -10.70 -10.40
CA VAL A 67 -15.83 -11.07 -8.99
C VAL A 67 -16.52 -10.07 -8.07
N ASP A 68 -16.85 -10.51 -6.85
CA ASP A 68 -17.41 -9.62 -5.84
C ASP A 68 -16.40 -8.52 -5.48
N CYS A 69 -16.81 -7.25 -5.59
CA CYS A 69 -15.92 -6.12 -5.34
C CYS A 69 -15.55 -5.98 -3.86
N THR A 70 -16.38 -6.46 -2.93
CA THR A 70 -16.21 -6.24 -1.48
C THR A 70 -15.56 -7.43 -0.79
N SER A 71 -15.78 -8.64 -1.28
CA SER A 71 -15.35 -9.90 -0.71
C SER A 71 -14.82 -10.85 -1.80
N PRO A 72 -13.80 -10.42 -2.57
CA PRO A 72 -13.21 -11.24 -3.62
C PRO A 72 -12.35 -12.36 -3.04
N PRO A 73 -12.05 -13.40 -3.83
CA PRO A 73 -10.92 -14.29 -3.56
C PRO A 73 -9.61 -13.49 -3.46
N VAL A 74 -8.74 -13.83 -2.51
CA VAL A 74 -7.44 -13.16 -2.32
C VAL A 74 -6.63 -13.12 -3.61
N ALA A 75 -6.63 -14.23 -4.36
CA ALA A 75 -5.93 -14.33 -5.64
C ALA A 75 -6.33 -13.22 -6.63
N GLN A 76 -7.60 -12.84 -6.68
CA GLN A 76 -8.08 -11.82 -7.62
C GLN A 76 -7.62 -10.41 -7.23
N ALA A 77 -7.61 -10.11 -5.93
CA ALA A 77 -7.08 -8.84 -5.44
C ALA A 77 -5.54 -8.75 -5.63
N VAL A 78 -4.82 -9.87 -5.50
CA VAL A 78 -3.39 -9.95 -5.82
C VAL A 78 -3.14 -9.76 -7.33
N ASN A 79 -3.94 -10.41 -8.18
CA ASN A 79 -3.85 -10.28 -9.63
C ASN A 79 -4.08 -8.84 -10.09
N PHE A 80 -5.00 -8.11 -9.45
CA PHE A 80 -5.17 -6.69 -9.72
C PHE A 80 -3.90 -5.87 -9.42
N LEU A 81 -3.23 -6.10 -8.28
CA LEU A 81 -1.96 -5.42 -8.00
C LEU A 81 -0.88 -5.77 -9.03
N ALA A 82 -0.84 -7.03 -9.47
CA ALA A 82 0.07 -7.47 -10.53
C ALA A 82 -0.26 -6.79 -11.86
N GLU A 83 -1.54 -6.63 -12.21
CA GLU A 83 -1.96 -5.94 -13.43
C GLU A 83 -1.59 -4.45 -13.41
N LEU A 84 -1.75 -3.78 -12.26
CA LEU A 84 -1.29 -2.41 -12.11
C LEU A 84 0.21 -2.30 -12.39
N TYR A 85 1.00 -3.24 -11.86
CA TYR A 85 2.45 -3.28 -12.07
C TYR A 85 2.81 -3.55 -13.54
N THR A 86 2.18 -4.54 -14.20
CA THR A 86 2.42 -4.84 -15.62
C THR A 86 1.96 -3.70 -16.54
N SER A 87 0.99 -2.90 -16.10
CA SER A 87 0.57 -1.65 -16.76
C SER A 87 1.52 -0.47 -16.53
N GLY A 88 2.66 -0.70 -15.87
CA GLY A 88 3.70 0.31 -15.64
C GLY A 88 3.60 1.09 -14.32
N ALA A 89 2.73 0.70 -13.39
CA ALA A 89 2.68 1.35 -12.09
C ALA A 89 3.97 1.09 -11.28
N SER A 90 4.55 2.16 -10.74
CA SER A 90 5.72 2.06 -9.86
C SER A 90 5.36 1.50 -8.49
N PHE A 91 6.37 1.03 -7.74
CA PHE A 91 6.21 0.63 -6.34
C PHE A 91 5.48 1.68 -5.48
N SER A 92 5.82 2.96 -5.65
CA SER A 92 5.17 4.05 -4.91
C SER A 92 3.70 4.26 -5.29
N ALA A 93 3.30 3.93 -6.51
CA ALA A 93 1.90 3.95 -6.94
C ALA A 93 1.11 2.73 -6.44
N LEU A 94 1.76 1.57 -6.27
CA LEU A 94 1.13 0.36 -5.74
C LEU A 94 0.88 0.42 -4.22
N CYS A 95 1.72 1.16 -3.47
CA CYS A 95 1.55 1.30 -2.02
C CYS A 95 0.15 1.86 -1.64
N PRO A 96 -0.32 2.98 -2.22
CA PRO A 96 -1.69 3.46 -2.01
C PRO A 96 -2.76 2.47 -2.46
N ALA A 97 -2.56 1.75 -3.57
CA ALA A 97 -3.51 0.74 -4.05
C ALA A 97 -3.68 -0.40 -3.03
N ARG A 98 -2.55 -0.92 -2.52
CA ARG A 98 -2.53 -1.95 -1.47
C ARG A 98 -3.23 -1.47 -0.19
N SER A 99 -2.93 -0.25 0.26
CA SER A 99 -3.55 0.30 1.47
C SER A 99 -5.05 0.53 1.28
N ALA A 100 -5.48 1.06 0.13
CA ALA A 100 -6.89 1.25 -0.20
C ALA A 100 -7.66 -0.08 -0.17
N LEU A 101 -7.11 -1.13 -0.81
CA LEU A 101 -7.70 -2.47 -0.78
C LEU A 101 -7.72 -3.08 0.63
N SER A 102 -6.73 -2.78 1.47
CA SER A 102 -6.71 -3.24 2.87
C SER A 102 -7.84 -2.66 3.70
N CYS A 103 -8.27 -1.44 3.38
CA CYS A 103 -9.42 -0.78 3.99
C CYS A 103 -10.74 -1.23 3.35
N PHE A 104 -10.74 -1.56 2.06
CA PHE A 104 -11.94 -1.80 1.27
C PHE A 104 -12.43 -3.26 1.27
N LEU A 105 -11.51 -4.21 1.27
CA LEU A 105 -11.82 -5.62 1.11
C LEU A 105 -12.13 -6.32 2.44
N HIS A 106 -13.19 -7.13 2.41
CA HIS A 106 -13.59 -8.04 3.47
C HIS A 106 -13.21 -9.47 3.06
N LEU A 107 -12.06 -9.93 3.54
CA LEU A 107 -11.57 -11.29 3.28
C LEU A 107 -12.24 -12.27 4.24
N ARG A 108 -13.05 -13.20 3.72
CA ARG A 108 -13.78 -14.19 4.55
C ARG A 108 -12.87 -15.27 5.12
N GLU A 109 -11.79 -15.58 4.41
CA GLU A 109 -10.88 -16.69 4.71
C GLU A 109 -9.88 -16.38 5.83
N THR A 110 -9.68 -15.11 6.17
CA THR A 110 -8.65 -14.67 7.13
C THR A 110 -9.11 -13.52 8.01
N LYS A 111 -8.54 -13.44 9.22
CA LYS A 111 -8.74 -12.30 10.13
C LYS A 111 -7.82 -11.12 9.81
N GLU A 112 -6.83 -11.32 8.93
CA GLU A 112 -5.87 -10.29 8.51
C GLU A 112 -6.44 -9.38 7.41
N THR A 113 -5.89 -8.17 7.30
CA THR A 113 -6.20 -7.26 6.19
C THR A 113 -5.42 -7.66 4.94
N PHE A 114 -5.95 -7.32 3.76
CA PHE A 114 -5.35 -7.68 2.47
C PHE A 114 -3.84 -7.33 2.38
N GLY A 115 -3.46 -6.10 2.73
CA GLY A 115 -2.08 -5.63 2.67
C GLY A 115 -1.12 -6.27 3.67
N ASN A 116 -1.64 -6.99 4.68
CA ASN A 116 -0.84 -7.72 5.67
C ASN A 116 -0.58 -9.17 5.31
N LEU A 117 -1.32 -9.72 4.34
CA LEU A 117 -1.12 -11.09 3.86
C LEU A 117 0.30 -11.32 3.35
N HIS A 118 0.86 -12.48 3.67
CA HIS A 118 2.21 -12.87 3.25
C HIS A 118 2.40 -12.80 1.73
N VAL A 119 1.40 -13.23 0.96
CA VAL A 119 1.44 -13.18 -0.52
C VAL A 119 1.56 -11.75 -1.04
N VAL A 120 0.85 -10.80 -0.44
CA VAL A 120 0.89 -9.39 -0.84
C VAL A 120 2.23 -8.77 -0.46
N LYS A 121 2.76 -9.07 0.74
CA LYS A 121 4.09 -8.61 1.16
C LYS A 121 5.19 -9.13 0.24
N LYS A 122 5.14 -10.41 -0.14
CA LYS A 122 6.07 -11.01 -1.10
C LYS A 122 5.99 -10.35 -2.48
N LEU A 123 4.78 -10.09 -2.99
CA LEU A 123 4.60 -9.37 -4.25
C LEU A 123 5.23 -7.97 -4.20
N MET A 124 4.90 -7.18 -3.18
CA MET A 124 5.44 -5.83 -3.03
C MET A 124 6.97 -5.82 -2.90
N LYS A 125 7.54 -6.79 -2.17
CA LYS A 125 8.99 -6.98 -2.07
C LYS A 125 9.60 -7.27 -3.45
N GLY A 126 9.02 -8.21 -4.20
CA GLY A 126 9.47 -8.52 -5.56
C GLY A 126 9.39 -7.33 -6.50
N VAL A 127 8.33 -6.52 -6.42
CA VAL A 127 8.22 -5.27 -7.21
C VAL A 127 9.30 -4.26 -6.83
N PHE A 128 9.63 -4.13 -5.55
CA PHE A 128 10.70 -3.24 -5.10
C PHE A 128 12.08 -3.68 -5.62
N GLU A 129 12.36 -4.98 -5.55
CA GLU A 129 13.63 -5.58 -5.96
C GLU A 129 13.81 -5.64 -7.48
N ASN A 130 12.72 -5.83 -8.24
CA ASN A 130 12.75 -5.87 -9.71
C ASN A 130 12.87 -4.50 -10.39
N LYS A 131 12.89 -3.40 -9.63
CA LYS A 131 13.10 -2.07 -10.22
C LYS A 131 14.53 -2.02 -10.77
N PRO A 132 14.75 -1.68 -12.07
CA PRO A 132 16.09 -1.65 -12.63
C PRO A 132 16.97 -0.73 -11.78
N SER A 133 18.15 -1.24 -11.43
CA SER A 133 19.19 -0.62 -10.60
C SER A 133 19.82 0.64 -11.20
N ILE A 134 19.19 1.27 -12.19
CA ILE A 134 19.63 2.50 -12.87
C ILE A 134 19.72 3.72 -11.92
N LEU A 135 19.22 3.61 -10.67
CA LEU A 135 19.36 4.64 -9.63
C LEU A 135 20.26 4.21 -8.46
N LEU A 136 21.00 3.10 -8.57
CA LEU A 136 22.02 2.75 -7.57
C LEU A 136 23.33 3.46 -7.88
N GLU A 137 23.70 3.62 -9.16
CA GLU A 137 24.86 4.42 -9.59
C GLU A 137 24.71 5.89 -9.18
N ASP A 138 23.53 6.50 -9.40
CA ASP A 138 23.27 7.91 -9.03
C ASP A 138 23.15 8.18 -7.51
N ARG A 139 22.91 7.15 -6.69
CA ARG A 139 22.93 7.28 -5.21
C ARG A 139 24.30 7.04 -4.60
N VAL A 140 25.22 6.46 -5.36
CA VAL A 140 26.62 6.29 -5.01
C VAL A 140 27.41 7.37 -5.75
N SER A 141 26.98 8.64 -5.67
CA SER A 141 27.95 9.72 -5.74
C SER A 141 28.81 9.57 -4.49
N VAL A 142 29.88 8.79 -4.62
CA VAL A 142 30.97 8.72 -3.66
C VAL A 142 31.30 10.16 -3.29
N TRP A 143 31.11 10.49 -2.02
CA TRP A 143 31.69 11.71 -1.46
C TRP A 143 33.18 11.63 -1.75
N ASP A 144 33.64 12.34 -2.77
CA ASP A 144 35.07 12.40 -3.09
C ASP A 144 35.76 13.19 -1.98
N THR A 145 36.34 12.46 -1.04
CA THR A 145 37.06 13.03 0.10
C THR A 145 38.38 13.70 -0.30
N ASN A 146 38.78 13.64 -1.58
CA ASN A 146 40.02 14.26 -2.07
C ASN A 146 39.86 15.71 -2.53
N ALA A 147 38.68 16.34 -2.39
CA ALA A 147 38.49 17.75 -2.73
C ALA A 147 39.04 18.73 -1.65
N VAL A 148 39.75 18.23 -0.63
CA VAL A 148 40.40 19.06 0.40
C VAL A 148 41.86 18.62 0.55
N LEU A 149 42.70 19.06 -0.39
CA LEU A 149 44.14 19.23 -0.19
C LEU A 149 44.58 20.58 -0.78
#